data_AF-A0A2P6MHR9-F1
#
_entry.id   AF-A0A2P6MHR9-F1
#
_cell.length_a   1.000
_cell.length_b   1.000
_cell.length_c   1.000
_cell.angle_alpha   90.00
_cell.angle_beta   90.00
_cell.angle_gamma   90.00
#
_symmetry.space_group_name_H-M   'P 1'
#
loop_
_entity.id
_entity.type
_entity.pdbx_description
1 polymer ?
#
loop_
_entity_poly.entity_id
_entity_poly.type
_entity_poly.pdbx_seq_one_letter_code
_entity_poly.pdbx_strand_id
1 'polypeptide(L)'
;MVNDDPVDDTQDETILLFPEDEAWRTNVNQVRSGATVVPESGWDTGTPGEITLSYVFPEGTTIVYTIVSTGYPDKEVTVTY
;
A
#
# COMPACT_ATOMS: atom_id res chain seq x y z
N MET A 1 -24.66 3.95 29.49
CA MET A 1 -23.75 4.48 28.45
C MET A 1 -22.61 3.49 28.38
N VAL A 2 -22.74 2.45 27.55
CA VAL A 2 -21.55 1.79 27.04
C VAL A 2 -21.14 2.67 25.87
N ASN A 3 -20.04 3.40 26.03
CA ASN A 3 -19.36 3.97 24.88
C ASN A 3 -18.72 2.76 24.19
N ASP A 4 -19.52 2.09 23.38
CA ASP A 4 -19.02 1.27 22.28
C ASP A 4 -18.55 2.29 21.24
N ASP A 5 -17.40 2.93 21.52
CA ASP A 5 -16.65 3.56 20.45
C ASP A 5 -16.36 2.41 19.50
N PRO A 6 -16.88 2.39 18.26
CA PRO A 6 -16.36 1.44 17.30
C PRO A 6 -14.88 1.80 17.22
N VAL A 7 -14.02 0.88 17.66
CA VAL A 7 -12.68 0.83 17.09
C VAL A 7 -12.97 0.82 15.60
N ASP A 8 -12.56 1.88 14.91
CA ASP A 8 -12.61 1.95 13.45
C ASP A 8 -11.61 0.91 12.95
N ASP A 9 -11.99 -0.37 13.06
CA ASP A 9 -11.18 -1.56 12.81
C ASP A 9 -11.17 -1.89 11.30
N THR A 10 -11.35 -0.85 10.49
CA THR A 10 -11.55 -0.94 9.04
C THR A 10 -10.68 0.08 8.35
N GLN A 11 -9.36 -0.05 8.50
CA GLN A 11 -8.48 0.41 7.43
C GLN A 11 -8.61 -0.60 6.28
N ASP A 12 -9.70 -0.50 5.52
CA ASP A 12 -10.02 -1.36 4.37
C ASP A 12 -8.99 -1.21 3.23
N GLU A 13 -8.25 -0.10 3.23
CA GLU A 13 -7.23 0.22 2.24
C GLU A 13 -6.03 0.97 2.82
N THR A 14 -4.85 0.73 2.25
CA THR A 14 -3.64 1.52 2.51
C THR A 14 -3.31 2.35 1.29
N ILE A 15 -3.11 3.65 1.47
CA ILE A 15 -2.74 4.57 0.39
C ILE A 15 -1.27 4.94 0.52
N LEU A 16 -0.48 4.63 -0.51
CA LEU A 16 0.93 5.04 -0.61
C LEU A 16 1.04 6.24 -1.56
N LEU A 17 1.47 7.39 -1.06
CA LEU A 17 1.55 8.63 -1.83
C LEU A 17 2.88 8.78 -2.57
N PHE A 18 2.81 8.99 -3.89
CA PHE A 18 3.94 9.28 -4.79
C PHE A 18 3.54 10.33 -5.85
N PRO A 19 3.33 11.61 -5.44
CA PRO A 19 2.83 12.67 -6.33
C PRO A 19 3.80 12.99 -7.49
N GLU A 20 5.10 12.95 -7.24
CA GLU A 20 6.13 13.38 -8.20
C GLU A 20 6.63 12.26 -9.13
N ASP A 21 6.11 11.04 -8.98
CA ASP A 21 6.68 9.84 -9.60
C ASP A 21 5.74 9.18 -10.63
N GLU A 22 5.06 9.97 -11.47
CA GLU A 22 4.06 9.46 -12.42
C GLU A 22 4.63 8.41 -13.40
N ALA A 23 5.78 8.70 -14.01
CA ALA A 23 6.41 7.77 -14.96
C ALA A 23 6.84 6.46 -14.29
N TRP A 24 7.23 6.50 -13.01
CA TRP A 24 7.55 5.33 -12.21
C TRP A 24 6.27 4.55 -11.81
N ARG A 25 5.23 5.24 -11.32
CA ARG A 25 3.95 4.62 -10.91
C ARG A 25 3.28 3.86 -12.06
N THR A 26 3.29 4.44 -13.26
CA THR A 26 2.70 3.81 -14.46
C THR A 26 3.44 2.57 -14.96
N ASN A 27 4.65 2.31 -14.48
CA ASN A 27 5.45 1.13 -14.81
C ASN A 27 5.53 0.11 -13.66
N VAL A 28 4.81 0.34 -12.56
CA VAL A 28 4.71 -0.61 -11.45
C VAL A 28 4.12 -1.91 -11.96
N ASN A 29 4.81 -3.01 -11.69
CA ASN A 29 4.43 -4.34 -12.15
C ASN A 29 4.31 -5.35 -11.01
N GLN A 30 4.73 -4.97 -9.80
CA GLN A 30 4.70 -5.84 -8.64
C GLN A 30 4.79 -5.01 -7.36
N VAL A 31 4.00 -5.44 -6.37
CA VAL A 31 4.07 -4.98 -4.98
C VAL A 31 4.42 -6.17 -4.12
N ARG A 32 5.29 -5.97 -3.12
CA ARG A 32 5.63 -6.97 -2.10
C ARG A 32 5.35 -6.41 -0.73
N SER A 33 4.84 -7.26 0.17
CA SER A 33 4.76 -7.01 1.60
C SER A 33 5.81 -7.91 2.28
N GLY A 34 6.94 -7.32 2.65
CA GLY A 34 8.14 -8.07 3.04
C GLY A 34 8.58 -9.06 1.95
N ALA A 35 8.58 -10.36 2.27
CA ALA A 35 8.96 -11.42 1.33
C ALA A 35 7.80 -11.91 0.43
N THR A 36 6.57 -11.46 0.69
CA THR A 36 5.36 -11.96 0.01
C THR A 36 5.01 -11.06 -1.17
N VAL A 37 4.80 -11.66 -2.35
CA VAL A 37 4.26 -10.95 -3.51
C VAL A 37 2.77 -10.71 -3.31
N VAL A 38 2.35 -9.45 -3.41
CA VAL A 38 0.94 -9.06 -3.39
C VAL A 38 0.35 -9.34 -4.79
N PRO A 39 -0.78 -10.05 -4.89
CA PRO A 39 -1.47 -10.27 -6.17
C PRO A 39 -1.83 -8.94 -6.84
N GLU A 40 -1.89 -8.89 -8.17
CA GLU A 40 -2.29 -7.69 -8.91
C GLU A 40 -3.70 -7.18 -8.53
N SER A 41 -4.60 -8.06 -8.10
CA SER A 41 -5.92 -7.66 -7.60
C SER A 41 -5.90 -6.98 -6.23
N GLY A 42 -4.75 -6.99 -5.55
CA GLY A 42 -4.57 -6.44 -4.20
C GLY A 42 -3.99 -5.02 -4.18
N TRP A 43 -3.72 -4.44 -5.35
CA TRP A 43 -3.22 -3.07 -5.47
C TRP A 43 -3.71 -2.39 -6.75
N ASP A 44 -3.81 -1.07 -6.72
CA ASP A 44 -4.19 -0.24 -7.87
C ASP A 44 -3.28 0.98 -8.01
N THR A 45 -2.94 1.33 -9.24
CA THR A 45 -2.18 2.53 -9.62
C THR A 45 -3.01 3.48 -10.49
N GLY A 46 -4.32 3.22 -10.62
CA GLY A 46 -5.24 3.99 -11.45
C GLY A 46 -5.41 5.44 -10.99
N THR A 47 -5.27 5.71 -9.69
CA THR A 47 -5.36 7.06 -9.17
C THR A 47 -4.03 7.82 -9.32
N PRO A 48 -4.04 9.03 -9.92
CA PRO A 48 -2.86 9.88 -9.96
C PRO A 48 -2.37 10.26 -8.56
N GLY A 49 -1.06 10.17 -8.37
CA GLY A 49 -0.35 10.51 -7.15
C GLY A 49 -0.28 9.40 -6.11
N GLU A 50 -0.92 8.24 -6.30
CA GLU A 50 -0.98 7.21 -5.27
C GLU A 50 -0.93 5.77 -5.82
N ILE A 51 -0.71 4.84 -4.89
CA ILE A 51 -0.91 3.40 -5.06
C ILE A 51 -1.79 2.94 -3.90
N THR A 52 -2.94 2.38 -4.22
CA THR A 52 -3.89 1.87 -3.22
C THR A 52 -3.67 0.38 -3.02
N LEU A 53 -3.66 -0.09 -1.77
CA LEU A 53 -3.51 -1.49 -1.40
C LEU A 53 -4.76 -1.95 -0.64
N SER A 54 -5.40 -3.03 -1.06
CA SER A 54 -6.65 -3.52 -0.46
C SER A 54 -6.40 -4.58 0.63
N TYR A 55 -5.46 -4.30 1.55
CA TYR A 55 -5.10 -5.21 2.64
C TYR A 55 -5.32 -4.58 4.01
N VAL A 56 -5.93 -5.36 4.91
CA VAL A 56 -6.11 -5.02 6.31
C VAL A 56 -5.03 -5.72 7.13
N PHE A 57 -4.34 -4.96 8.00
CA PHE A 57 -3.40 -5.50 8.97
C PHE A 57 -3.88 -5.15 10.38
N PRO A 58 -3.60 -6.00 11.39
CA PRO A 58 -3.88 -5.66 12.78
C PRO A 58 -3.13 -4.39 13.20
N GLU A 59 -3.72 -3.58 14.08
CA GLU A 59 -3.03 -2.45 14.71
C GLU A 59 -1.72 -2.90 15.39
N GLY A 60 -0.70 -2.05 15.32
CA GLY A 60 0.66 -2.33 15.77
C GLY A 60 1.49 -3.16 14.78
N THR A 61 0.96 -3.49 13.61
CA THR A 61 1.73 -4.19 12.58
C THR A 61 2.57 -3.21 11.78
N THR A 62 3.88 -3.42 11.74
CA THR A 62 4.78 -2.70 10.83
C THR A 62 5.04 -3.54 9.58
N ILE A 63 4.73 -2.99 8.42
CA ILE A 63 4.97 -3.62 7.12
C ILE A 63 5.94 -2.76 6.31
N VAL A 64 6.89 -3.41 5.65
CA VAL A 64 7.72 -2.80 4.61
C VAL A 64 7.20 -3.27 3.26
N TYR A 65 6.71 -2.32 2.48
CA TYR A 65 6.31 -2.55 1.09
C TYR A 65 7.48 -2.30 0.15
N THR A 66 7.74 -3.23 -0.75
CA THR A 66 8.64 -3.02 -1.88
C THR A 66 7.81 -2.90 -3.15
N ILE A 67 7.88 -1.74 -3.80
CA ILE A 67 7.18 -1.45 -5.05
C ILE A 67 8.19 -1.53 -6.19
N VAL A 68 7.96 -2.48 -7.09
CA VAL A 68 8.83 -2.77 -8.24
C VAL A 68 8.24 -2.14 -9.48
N SER A 69 9.07 -1.37 -10.20
CA SER A 69 8.67 -0.67 -11.41
C SER A 69 9.63 -0.96 -12.57
N THR A 70 9.09 -1.35 -13.72
CA THR A 70 9.88 -1.76 -14.88
C THR A 70 10.71 -0.59 -15.41
N GLY A 71 12.03 -0.74 -15.42
CA GLY A 71 12.93 0.30 -15.95
C GLY A 71 13.22 1.44 -14.97
N TYR A 72 12.76 1.33 -13.72
CA TYR A 72 13.04 2.29 -12.66
C TYR A 72 13.54 1.59 -11.39
N PRO A 73 14.16 2.33 -10.44
CA PRO A 73 14.49 1.77 -9.14
C PRO A 73 13.24 1.36 -8.34
N ASP A 74 13.38 0.28 -7.58
CA ASP A 74 12.40 -0.13 -6.60
C ASP A 74 12.28 0.93 -5.49
N LYS A 75 11.09 1.07 -4.91
CA LYS A 75 10.86 1.93 -3.74
C LYS A 75 10.39 1.11 -2.56
N GLU A 76 10.91 1.46 -1.38
CA GLU A 76 10.47 0.86 -0.13
C GLU A 76 9.66 1.88 0.68
N VAL A 77 8.52 1.45 1.21
CA VAL A 77 7.67 2.25 2.08
C VAL A 77 7.38 1.48 3.35
N THR A 78 7.66 2.08 4.51
CA THR A 78 7.31 1.51 5.80
C THR A 78 6.00 2.09 6.28
N VAL A 79 5.03 1.24 6.55
CA VAL A 79 3.71 1.59 7.09
C VAL A 79 3.56 0.91 8.44
N THR A 80 3.04 1.65 9.42
CA THR A 80 2.62 1.09 10.71
C THR A 80 1.13 1.35 10.85
N TYR A 81 0.39 0.25 11.01
CA TYR A 81 -1.05 0.25 11.26
C TYR A 81 -1.33 0.41 12.74
#